data_AF-A0A4Z0AK78-F1
#
_entry.id   AF-A0A4Z0AK78-F1
#
_cell.length_a   1.000
_cell.length_b   1.000
_cell.length_c   1.000
_cell.angle_alpha   90.00
_cell.angle_beta   90.00
_cell.angle_gamma   90.00
#
_symmetry.space_group_name_H-M   'P 1'
#
loop_
_entity.id
_entity.type
_entity.pdbx_description
1 polymer ?
#
loop_
_entity_poly.entity_id
_entity_poly.type
_entity_poly.pdbx_seq_one_letter_code
_entity_poly.pdbx_strand_id
1 'polypeptide(L)'
;MNRCIVLGALALLAGCATTNTLPERTLPDGQDYLQPIHVMVDDPLTAAQIRNQLRETGVFRSVETGMGKPGDYTVLIRYNSQRDLPPFPVILLSTATLFLLPLSQSIDTTTEFSLQHDGKPLKQYSYRNVTQKYTWLLDGSGGMQQQNVGRIARAFAQDVQRDGLLPKEQAQ
;
A
#
# COMPACT_ATOMS: atom_id res chain seq x y z
N MET A 1 12.16 -20.50 39.53
CA MET A 1 12.48 -19.14 39.06
C MET A 1 12.77 -19.05 37.55
N ASN A 2 13.28 -20.10 36.87
CA ASN A 2 13.61 -20.03 35.44
C ASN A 2 12.41 -20.00 34.45
N ARG A 3 11.22 -20.46 34.83
CA ARG A 3 10.07 -20.54 33.89
C ARG A 3 9.42 -19.19 33.58
N CYS A 4 9.46 -18.23 34.51
CA CYS A 4 8.91 -16.89 34.29
C CYS A 4 9.79 -16.05 33.35
N ILE A 5 11.11 -16.28 33.37
CA ILE A 5 12.07 -15.60 32.48
C ILE A 5 11.88 -16.07 31.03
N VAL A 6 11.61 -17.36 30.83
CA VAL A 6 11.37 -17.94 29.49
C VAL A 6 10.06 -17.44 28.88
N LEU A 7 9.00 -17.27 29.68
CA LEU A 7 7.72 -16.69 29.22
C LEU A 7 7.84 -15.19 28.87
N GLY A 8 8.62 -14.43 29.64
CA GLY A 8 8.93 -13.02 29.31
C GLY A 8 9.72 -12.88 28.01
N ALA A 9 10.68 -13.78 27.76
CA ALA A 9 11.45 -13.81 26.52
C ALA A 9 10.61 -14.18 25.29
N LEU A 10 9.63 -15.08 25.43
CA LEU A 10 8.69 -15.45 24.37
C LEU A 10 7.70 -14.34 24.02
N ALA A 11 7.29 -13.51 24.99
CA ALA A 11 6.44 -12.35 24.74
C ALA A 11 7.17 -11.22 24.01
N LEU A 12 8.48 -11.05 24.26
CA LEU A 12 9.33 -10.09 23.54
C LEU A 12 9.66 -10.52 22.10
N LEU A 13 9.46 -11.79 21.76
CA LEU A 13 9.60 -12.33 20.41
C LEU A 13 8.31 -12.19 19.57
N ALA A 14 7.20 -11.73 20.15
CA ALA A 14 6.05 -11.25 19.39
C ALA A 14 6.42 -9.88 18.81
N GLY A 15 7.20 -9.91 17.71
CA GLY A 15 7.74 -8.74 17.04
C GLY A 15 6.69 -7.69 16.76
N CYS A 16 7.14 -6.43 16.69
CA CYS A 16 6.37 -5.22 16.41
C CYS A 16 5.17 -5.49 15.49
N ALA A 17 4.00 -5.72 16.10
CA ALA A 17 2.80 -6.07 15.36
C ALA A 17 2.38 -4.85 14.53
N THR A 18 2.42 -5.00 13.21
CA THR A 18 1.86 -4.02 12.29
C THR A 18 0.44 -4.46 11.98
N THR A 19 -0.55 -3.62 12.30
CA THR A 19 -1.95 -3.88 12.01
C THR A 19 -2.39 -3.04 10.81
N ASN A 20 -3.29 -3.59 10.00
CA ASN A 20 -3.82 -2.95 8.79
C ASN A 20 -5.34 -3.16 8.78
N THR A 21 -6.10 -2.14 8.42
CA THR A 21 -7.56 -2.29 8.23
C THR A 21 -7.90 -2.97 6.92
N LEU A 22 -7.05 -2.82 5.90
CA LEU A 22 -7.17 -3.51 4.61
C LEU A 22 -6.45 -4.87 4.68
N PRO A 23 -7.17 -6.00 4.53
CA PRO A 23 -6.55 -7.31 4.60
C PRO A 23 -5.56 -7.52 3.46
N GLU A 24 -4.56 -8.36 3.72
CA GLU A 24 -3.64 -8.78 2.67
C GLU A 24 -4.43 -9.60 1.64
N ARG A 25 -4.29 -9.25 0.37
CA ARG A 25 -4.87 -10.04 -0.71
C ARG A 25 -3.77 -10.75 -1.47
N THR A 26 -3.92 -12.06 -1.61
CA THR A 26 -3.07 -12.89 -2.48
C THR A 26 -3.62 -12.83 -3.89
N LEU A 27 -2.76 -12.46 -4.83
CA LEU A 27 -3.08 -12.53 -6.24
C LEU A 27 -2.76 -13.94 -6.74
N PRO A 28 -3.63 -14.56 -7.56
CA PRO A 28 -3.34 -15.87 -8.13
C PRO A 28 -2.18 -15.77 -9.12
N ASP A 29 -1.10 -16.50 -8.87
CA ASP A 29 0.03 -16.62 -9.78
C ASP A 29 -0.40 -17.35 -11.07
N GLY A 30 0.02 -16.85 -12.24
CA GLY A 30 -0.08 -17.57 -13.51
C GLY A 30 -1.35 -17.35 -14.34
N GLN A 31 -2.07 -16.21 -14.21
CA GLN A 31 -3.12 -15.83 -15.17
C GLN A 31 -2.57 -14.95 -16.30
N ASP A 32 -3.25 -14.97 -17.46
CA ASP A 32 -3.04 -14.03 -18.56
C ASP A 32 -2.98 -12.59 -18.03
N TYR A 33 -2.01 -11.82 -18.51
CA TYR A 33 -1.82 -10.43 -18.13
C TYR A 33 -3.00 -9.59 -18.58
N LEU A 34 -3.44 -8.64 -17.76
CA LEU A 34 -4.32 -7.57 -18.23
C LEU A 34 -3.55 -6.64 -19.17
N GLN A 35 -4.25 -6.01 -20.11
CA GLN A 35 -3.65 -5.02 -21.00
C GLN A 35 -2.86 -3.92 -20.27
N PRO A 36 -1.90 -3.28 -20.95
CA PRO A 36 -1.19 -2.11 -20.47
C PRO A 36 -2.11 -1.04 -19.89
N ILE A 37 -1.69 -0.45 -18.77
CA ILE A 37 -2.37 0.70 -18.18
C ILE A 37 -1.45 1.91 -18.09
N HIS A 38 -1.98 3.09 -18.42
CA HIS A 38 -1.33 4.37 -18.21
C HIS A 38 -1.77 4.96 -16.89
N VAL A 39 -0.83 5.23 -15.99
CA VAL A 39 -1.13 5.69 -14.64
C VAL A 39 -0.77 7.16 -14.48
N MET A 40 -1.75 7.94 -14.03
CA MET A 40 -1.57 9.31 -13.57
C MET A 40 -1.90 9.36 -12.09
N VAL A 41 -1.02 9.97 -11.29
CA VAL A 41 -1.25 10.20 -9.86
C VAL A 41 -1.25 11.70 -9.62
N ASP A 42 -2.18 12.18 -8.81
CA ASP A 42 -2.26 13.59 -8.42
C ASP A 42 -1.05 14.08 -7.60
N ASP A 43 -0.50 13.22 -6.74
CA ASP A 43 0.73 13.48 -6.00
C ASP A 43 1.99 12.98 -6.75
N PRO A 44 2.85 13.89 -7.25
CA PRO A 44 4.06 13.51 -7.99
C PRO A 44 5.10 12.80 -7.12
N LEU A 45 5.11 13.02 -5.80
CA LEU A 45 6.11 12.41 -4.90
C LEU A 45 5.87 10.91 -4.70
N THR A 46 4.60 10.49 -4.69
CA THR A 46 4.21 9.08 -4.52
C THR A 46 3.93 8.37 -5.85
N ALA A 47 3.85 9.12 -6.96
CA ALA A 47 3.55 8.58 -8.28
C ALA A 47 4.46 7.43 -8.71
N ALA A 48 5.78 7.52 -8.45
CA ALA A 48 6.72 6.46 -8.78
C ALA A 48 6.50 5.21 -7.94
N GLN A 49 6.28 5.40 -6.63
CA GLN A 49 6.03 4.31 -5.69
C GLN A 49 4.76 3.53 -6.04
N ILE A 50 3.65 4.23 -6.29
CA ILE A 50 2.37 3.60 -6.62
C ILE A 50 2.47 2.81 -7.93
N ARG A 51 3.09 3.38 -8.97
CA ARG A 51 3.33 2.67 -10.24
C ARG A 51 4.19 1.43 -10.04
N ASN A 52 5.26 1.51 -9.25
CA ASN A 52 6.11 0.36 -8.96
C ASN A 52 5.33 -0.73 -8.22
N GLN A 53 4.53 -0.36 -7.22
CA GLN A 53 3.66 -1.32 -6.51
C GLN A 53 2.62 -1.96 -7.43
N LEU A 54 2.06 -1.22 -8.39
CA LEU A 54 1.18 -1.79 -9.41
C LEU A 54 1.92 -2.78 -10.34
N ARG A 55 3.16 -2.48 -10.74
CA ARG A 55 3.99 -3.42 -11.52
C ARG A 55 4.32 -4.68 -10.73
N GLU A 56 4.66 -4.52 -9.45
CA GLU A 56 4.97 -5.63 -8.54
C GLU A 56 3.77 -6.56 -8.31
N THR A 57 2.53 -6.10 -8.57
CA THR A 57 1.37 -7.02 -8.54
C THR A 57 1.43 -8.09 -9.63
N GLY A 58 2.17 -7.85 -10.72
CA GLY A 58 2.28 -8.78 -11.84
C GLY A 58 1.00 -9.00 -12.64
N VAL A 59 -0.08 -8.26 -12.36
CA VAL A 59 -1.38 -8.44 -13.03
C VAL A 59 -1.44 -7.75 -14.39
N PHE A 60 -0.79 -6.60 -14.52
CA PHE A 60 -0.79 -5.80 -15.74
C PHE A 60 0.44 -6.11 -16.60
N ARG A 61 0.28 -6.16 -17.92
CA ARG A 61 1.37 -6.39 -18.88
C ARG A 61 2.45 -5.32 -18.76
N SER A 62 2.03 -4.06 -18.72
CA SER A 62 2.88 -2.92 -18.41
C SER A 62 2.09 -1.88 -17.63
N VAL A 63 2.81 -1.11 -16.81
CA VAL A 63 2.27 0.08 -16.13
C VAL A 63 3.09 1.26 -16.59
N GLU A 64 2.47 2.11 -17.39
CA GLU A 64 3.10 3.27 -18.03
C GLU A 64 2.76 4.55 -17.28
N THR A 65 3.47 5.63 -17.62
CA THR A 65 3.35 6.92 -16.93
C THR A 65 2.64 7.91 -17.82
N GLY A 66 1.74 8.70 -17.23
CA GLY A 66 1.04 9.77 -17.94
C GLY A 66 -0.30 9.30 -18.50
N MET A 67 -0.80 10.06 -19.47
CA MET A 67 -2.07 9.76 -20.14
C MET A 67 -1.82 8.81 -21.32
N GLY A 68 -2.69 7.82 -21.48
CA GLY A 68 -2.66 6.94 -22.65
C GLY A 68 -3.05 7.66 -23.93
N LYS A 69 -2.74 7.04 -25.07
CA LYS A 69 -3.26 7.48 -26.37
C LYS A 69 -4.74 7.09 -26.49
N PRO A 70 -5.47 7.63 -27.49
CA PRO A 70 -6.79 7.09 -27.83
C PRO A 70 -6.69 5.59 -28.10
N GLY A 71 -7.55 4.81 -27.45
CA GLY A 71 -7.56 3.34 -27.42
C GLY A 71 -6.95 2.73 -26.16
N ASP A 72 -6.15 3.50 -25.39
CA ASP A 72 -5.45 2.97 -24.23
C ASP A 72 -6.29 3.10 -22.94
N TYR A 73 -6.00 2.23 -21.97
CA TYR A 73 -6.58 2.31 -20.64
C TYR A 73 -5.78 3.26 -19.77
N THR A 74 -6.45 4.26 -19.20
CA THR A 74 -5.83 5.23 -18.28
C THR A 74 -6.42 5.06 -16.88
N VAL A 75 -5.57 5.07 -15.86
CA VAL A 75 -5.96 5.03 -14.45
C VAL A 75 -5.54 6.35 -13.81
N LEU A 76 -6.53 7.15 -13.42
CA LEU A 76 -6.29 8.35 -12.62
C LEU A 76 -6.36 7.97 -11.14
N ILE A 77 -5.31 8.29 -10.39
CA ILE A 77 -5.18 7.95 -8.98
C ILE A 77 -5.20 9.25 -8.18
N ARG A 78 -6.13 9.34 -7.23
CA ARG A 78 -6.10 10.35 -6.18
C ARG A 78 -5.57 9.73 -4.92
N TYR A 79 -4.44 10.23 -4.43
CA TYR A 79 -3.74 9.68 -3.29
C TYR A 79 -3.69 10.67 -2.14
N ASN A 80 -4.29 10.29 -1.00
CA ASN A 80 -4.22 11.06 0.23
C ASN A 80 -3.70 10.16 1.35
N SER A 81 -2.60 10.58 1.98
CA SER A 81 -1.93 9.84 3.04
C SER A 81 -1.60 10.79 4.18
N GLN A 82 -2.18 10.54 5.35
CA GLN A 82 -1.92 11.30 6.55
C GLN A 82 -1.19 10.43 7.57
N ARG A 83 -0.05 10.92 8.03
CA ARG A 83 0.71 10.27 9.09
C ARG A 83 0.29 10.87 10.42
N ASP A 84 -0.15 10.01 11.32
CA ASP A 84 -0.39 10.39 12.71
C ASP A 84 0.86 10.10 13.54
N LEU A 85 1.34 11.12 14.22
CA LEU A 85 2.53 11.04 15.06
C LEU A 85 2.11 10.89 16.53
N PRO A 86 2.91 10.17 17.34
CA PRO A 86 2.67 10.08 18.76
C PRO A 86 2.59 11.49 19.37
N PRO A 87 1.74 11.70 20.40
CA PRO A 87 1.63 12.99 21.05
C PRO A 87 2.98 13.37 21.69
N PHE A 88 3.30 14.66 21.66
CA PHE A 88 4.62 15.18 22.07
C PHE A 88 5.11 14.71 23.47
N PRO A 89 4.27 14.62 24.52
CA PRO A 89 4.70 14.10 25.81
C PRO A 89 5.21 12.66 25.76
N VAL A 90 4.65 11.84 24.87
CA VAL A 90 5.06 10.45 24.68
C VAL A 90 6.41 10.38 23.95
N ILE A 91 6.65 11.30 23.01
CA ILE A 91 7.96 11.46 22.37
C ILE A 91 9.01 11.85 23.42
N LEU A 92 8.70 12.80 24.32
CA LEU A 92 9.60 13.18 25.41
C LEU A 92 9.90 12.00 26.34
N LEU A 93 8.90 11.19 26.68
CA LEU A 93 9.10 9.99 27.49
C LEU A 93 10.03 8.98 26.80
N SER A 94 9.88 8.80 25.49
CA SER A 94 10.80 7.98 24.69
C SER A 94 12.21 8.56 24.73
N THR A 95 12.38 9.88 24.58
CA THR A 95 13.71 10.52 24.67
C THR A 95 14.35 10.37 26.05
N ALA A 96 13.56 10.52 27.13
CA ALA A 96 14.04 10.36 28.51
C ALA A 96 14.46 8.93 28.82
N THR A 97 13.89 7.96 28.11
CA THR A 97 14.26 6.55 28.18
C THR A 97 15.31 6.15 27.13
N LEU A 98 16.03 7.12 26.55
CA LEU A 98 17.04 6.89 25.50
C LEU A 98 16.48 6.07 24.32
N PHE A 99 15.24 6.35 23.96
CA PHE A 99 14.49 5.69 22.89
C PHE A 99 14.24 4.19 23.13
N LEU A 100 14.34 3.70 24.37
CA LEU A 100 13.99 2.33 24.76
C LEU A 100 12.48 2.10 24.92
N LEU A 101 11.65 3.12 24.71
CA LEU A 101 10.20 2.97 24.59
C LEU A 101 9.74 3.07 23.10
N PRO A 102 9.13 2.00 22.53
CA PRO A 102 8.63 2.02 21.16
C PRO A 102 7.34 2.85 21.07
N LEU A 103 7.22 3.64 20.01
CA LEU A 103 6.12 4.58 19.82
C LEU A 103 5.12 4.05 18.79
N SER A 104 3.83 4.23 19.07
CA SER A 104 2.78 3.96 18.09
C SER A 104 2.80 5.02 17.01
N GLN A 105 2.93 4.62 15.76
CA GLN A 105 2.73 5.46 14.58
C GLN A 105 1.60 4.88 13.74
N SER A 106 0.79 5.73 13.11
CA SER A 106 -0.20 5.28 12.15
C SER A 106 -0.17 6.11 10.86
N ILE A 107 -0.63 5.47 9.79
CA ILE A 107 -0.77 6.08 8.47
C ILE A 107 -2.19 5.76 8.01
N ASP A 108 -3.04 6.78 7.90
CA ASP A 108 -4.35 6.69 7.29
C ASP A 108 -4.22 7.10 5.82
N THR A 109 -4.52 6.16 4.93
CA THR A 109 -4.44 6.38 3.49
C THR A 109 -5.78 6.13 2.85
N THR A 110 -6.21 7.11 2.07
CA THR A 110 -7.36 6.99 1.17
C THR A 110 -6.87 7.12 -0.26
N THR A 111 -7.24 6.18 -1.11
CA THR A 111 -6.85 6.17 -2.51
C THR A 111 -8.05 5.89 -3.40
N GLU A 112 -8.28 6.75 -4.38
CA GLU A 112 -9.31 6.56 -5.39
C GLU A 112 -8.65 6.26 -6.74
N PHE A 113 -9.05 5.17 -7.38
CA PHE A 113 -8.62 4.81 -8.74
C PHE A 113 -9.80 4.99 -9.68
N SER A 114 -9.65 5.85 -10.68
CA SER A 114 -10.62 6.00 -11.78
C SER A 114 -10.03 5.35 -13.02
N LEU A 115 -10.57 4.18 -13.39
CA LEU A 115 -10.24 3.52 -14.64
C LEU A 115 -11.03 4.17 -15.78
N GLN A 116 -10.33 4.51 -16.85
CA GLN A 116 -10.85 5.18 -18.02
C GLN A 116 -10.39 4.48 -19.29
N HIS A 117 -11.20 4.60 -20.34
CA HIS A 117 -10.87 4.19 -21.70
C HIS A 117 -11.40 5.25 -22.65
N ASP A 118 -10.57 5.72 -23.58
CA ASP A 118 -10.89 6.85 -24.47
C ASP A 118 -11.37 8.11 -23.73
N GLY A 119 -10.78 8.40 -22.57
CA GLY A 119 -11.15 9.53 -21.72
C GLY A 119 -12.52 9.42 -21.07
N LYS A 120 -13.22 8.28 -21.23
CA LYS A 120 -14.50 8.01 -20.55
C LYS A 120 -14.25 7.18 -19.30
N PRO A 121 -14.81 7.56 -18.14
CA PRO A 121 -14.69 6.76 -16.93
C PRO A 121 -15.46 5.43 -17.09
N LEU A 122 -14.76 4.33 -16.90
CA LEU A 122 -15.33 2.98 -16.88
C LEU A 122 -15.80 2.62 -15.47
N LYS A 123 -14.92 2.81 -14.47
CA LYS A 123 -15.22 2.48 -13.08
C LYS A 123 -14.31 3.24 -12.12
N GLN A 124 -14.83 3.51 -10.93
CA GLN A 124 -14.07 4.07 -9.83
C GLN A 124 -13.97 3.06 -8.68
N TYR A 125 -12.77 2.94 -8.11
CA TYR A 125 -12.47 2.13 -6.94
C TYR A 125 -11.99 3.04 -5.83
N SER A 126 -12.46 2.82 -4.61
CA SER A 126 -12.02 3.58 -3.43
C SER A 126 -11.53 2.63 -2.36
N TYR A 127 -10.34 2.92 -1.86
CA TYR A 127 -9.70 2.14 -0.81
C TYR A 127 -9.32 3.06 0.34
N ARG A 128 -9.55 2.58 1.55
CA ARG A 128 -9.00 3.19 2.76
C ARG A 128 -8.24 2.12 3.55
N ASN A 129 -7.00 2.43 3.90
CA ASN A 129 -6.21 1.58 4.78
C ASN A 129 -5.58 2.43 5.88
N VAL A 130 -5.82 2.02 7.12
CA VAL A 130 -5.10 2.53 8.28
C VAL A 130 -4.06 1.49 8.67
N THR A 131 -2.80 1.85 8.54
CA THR A 131 -1.67 1.02 8.96
C THR A 131 -1.14 1.56 10.29
N GLN A 132 -1.15 0.74 11.34
CA GLN A 132 -0.61 1.10 12.65
C GLN A 132 0.55 0.18 13.00
N LYS A 133 1.62 0.75 13.55
CA LYS A 133 2.81 0.00 13.95
C LYS A 133 3.44 0.65 15.19
N TYR A 134 3.89 -0.19 16.11
CA TYR A 134 4.83 0.24 17.14
C TYR A 134 6.24 0.17 16.57
N THR A 135 6.94 1.30 16.57
CA THR A 135 8.27 1.42 15.98
C THR A 135 9.18 2.22 16.91
N TRP A 136 10.48 1.91 16.90
CA TRP A 136 11.46 2.75 17.57
C TRP A 136 11.49 4.13 16.90
N LEU A 137 11.74 5.20 17.65
CA LEU A 137 11.74 6.55 17.08
C LEU A 137 12.76 6.70 15.93
N LEU A 138 13.86 5.95 16.01
CA LEU A 138 14.93 5.93 15.01
C LEU A 138 14.67 4.99 13.83
N ASP A 139 13.66 4.11 13.94
CA ASP A 139 13.25 3.26 12.82
C ASP A 139 12.43 4.09 11.83
N GLY A 140 12.94 4.21 10.60
CA GLY A 140 12.26 4.91 9.52
C GLY A 140 10.89 4.30 9.21
N SER A 141 9.89 5.15 8.96
CA SER A 141 8.52 4.75 8.57
C SER A 141 8.39 4.35 7.09
N GLY A 142 9.49 4.34 6.33
CA GLY A 142 9.48 4.02 4.90
C GLY A 142 8.88 2.63 4.59
N GLY A 143 9.15 1.64 5.45
CA GLY A 143 8.58 0.30 5.31
C GLY A 143 7.05 0.26 5.48
N MET A 144 6.49 1.09 6.35
CA MET A 144 5.03 1.15 6.55
C MET A 144 4.33 1.73 5.32
N GLN A 145 4.87 2.81 4.76
CA GLN A 145 4.31 3.42 3.55
C GLN A 145 4.32 2.42 2.39
N GLN A 146 5.44 1.71 2.19
CA GLN A 146 5.56 0.73 1.12
C GLN A 146 4.54 -0.41 1.27
N GLN A 147 4.43 -0.99 2.47
CA GLN A 147 3.45 -2.05 2.75
C GLN A 147 2.02 -1.59 2.52
N ASN A 148 1.69 -0.37 2.96
CA ASN A 148 0.38 0.22 2.82
C ASN A 148 0.00 0.42 1.34
N VAL A 149 0.88 1.03 0.55
CA VAL A 149 0.66 1.22 -0.90
C VAL A 149 0.57 -0.13 -1.61
N GLY A 150 1.41 -1.10 -1.25
CA GLY A 150 1.37 -2.45 -1.81
C GLY A 150 0.04 -3.17 -1.55
N ARG A 151 -0.52 -3.06 -0.35
CA ARG A 151 -1.85 -3.63 -0.03
C ARG A 151 -2.94 -3.02 -0.89
N ILE A 152 -2.94 -1.70 -1.06
CA ILE A 152 -3.92 -0.99 -1.89
C ILE A 152 -3.76 -1.38 -3.36
N ALA A 153 -2.52 -1.42 -3.88
CA ALA A 153 -2.23 -1.81 -5.25
C ALA A 153 -2.71 -3.24 -5.57
N ARG A 154 -2.49 -4.19 -4.66
CA ARG A 154 -2.97 -5.57 -4.81
C ARG A 154 -4.50 -5.67 -4.73
N ALA A 155 -5.12 -4.91 -3.83
CA ALA A 155 -6.58 -4.85 -3.74
C ALA A 155 -7.20 -4.34 -5.06
N PHE A 156 -6.65 -3.26 -5.61
CA PHE A 156 -7.03 -2.72 -6.91
C PHE A 156 -6.84 -3.73 -8.03
N ALA A 157 -5.65 -4.32 -8.16
CA ALA A 157 -5.35 -5.27 -9.23
C ALA A 157 -6.31 -6.47 -9.22
N GLN A 158 -6.62 -7.01 -8.03
CA GLN A 158 -7.57 -8.11 -7.91
C GLN A 158 -9.01 -7.69 -8.26
N ASP A 159 -9.47 -6.53 -7.80
CA ASP A 159 -10.82 -6.05 -8.09
C ASP A 159 -10.99 -5.79 -9.60
N VAL A 160 -9.99 -5.20 -10.24
CA VAL A 160 -9.97 -4.99 -11.69
C VAL A 160 -9.99 -6.31 -12.45
N GLN A 161 -9.18 -7.29 -12.04
CA GLN A 161 -9.14 -8.61 -12.66
C GLN A 161 -10.48 -9.35 -12.51
N ARG A 162 -11.12 -9.22 -11.34
CA ARG A 162 -12.45 -9.81 -11.09
C ARG A 162 -13.53 -9.17 -11.93
N ASP A 163 -13.47 -7.84 -12.11
CA ASP A 163 -14.49 -7.09 -12.83
C ASP A 163 -14.37 -7.24 -14.36
N GLY A 164 -13.24 -7.74 -14.86
CA GLY A 164 -13.05 -8.08 -16.28
C GLY A 164 -13.13 -6.88 -17.23
N LEU A 165 -12.92 -5.66 -16.72
CA LEU A 165 -13.02 -4.42 -17.49
C LEU A 165 -11.81 -4.18 -18.41
N LEU A 166 -10.70 -4.84 -18.12
CA LEU A 166 -9.51 -4.86 -18.96
C LEU A 166 -9.45 -6.20 -19.69
N PRO A 167 -9.27 -6.20 -21.02
CA PRO A 167 -9.03 -7.42 -21.78
C PRO A 167 -7.78 -8.12 -21.26
N LYS A 168 -7.84 -9.45 -21.23
CA LYS A 168 -6.67 -10.30 -21.02
C LYS A 168 -5.87 -10.35 -22.31
N GLU A 169 -4.57 -10.12 -22.21
CA GLU A 169 -3.61 -10.27 -23.28
C GLU A 169 -2.84 -11.58 -23.04
N GLN A 170 -2.93 -12.50 -23.99
CA GLN A 170 -2.22 -13.78 -23.91
C GLN A 170 -0.72 -13.51 -23.99
N ALA A 171 0.05 -14.11 -23.07
CA ALA A 171 1.50 -14.13 -23.18
C ALA A 171 1.88 -14.99 -24.40
N GLN A 172 2.27 -14.33 -25.49
CA GLN A 172 2.92 -14.98 -26.64
C GLN A 172 4.37 -15.35 -26.30
#